data_AF-A0A816AE46-F1
#
_entry.id   AF-A0A816AE46-F1
#
_cell.length_a   1.000
_cell.length_b   1.000
_cell.length_c   1.000
_cell.angle_alpha   90.00
_cell.angle_beta   90.00
_cell.angle_gamma   90.00
#
_symmetry.space_group_name_H-M   'P 1'
#
loop_
_entity.id
_entity.type
_entity.pdbx_description
1 polymer ?
#
loop_
_entity_poly.entity_id
_entity_poly.type
_entity_poly.pdbx_seq_one_letter_code
_entity_poly.pdbx_strand_id
1 'polypeptide(L)'
;MLFPSSKNPFNRGVARRGSSVPWTDGIVPYEFVPGYTPAQVEFIIAAMHQLERLIAINNVQCIMFRPRISSDPYYIMVTNGNGCSSYVS
;
A
#
# COMPACT_ATOMS: atom_id res chain seq x y z
N MET A 1 8.05 -26.08 3.02
CA MET A 1 8.91 -25.04 3.63
C MET A 1 8.12 -24.39 4.74
N LEU A 2 8.66 -24.42 5.96
CA LEU A 2 8.02 -23.91 7.17
C LEU A 2 8.42 -22.44 7.34
N PHE A 3 7.45 -21.52 7.36
CA PHE A 3 7.69 -20.19 7.92
C PHE A 3 7.69 -20.32 9.44
N PRO A 4 8.71 -19.81 10.15
CA PRO A 4 8.75 -19.88 11.60
C PRO A 4 7.62 -19.02 12.19
N SER A 5 6.68 -19.69 12.83
CA SER A 5 5.67 -19.11 13.72
C SER A 5 6.37 -18.51 14.95
N SER A 6 6.44 -17.18 15.05
CA SER A 6 6.54 -16.47 16.34
C SER A 6 6.61 -14.93 16.25
N LYS A 7 6.57 -14.31 15.06
CA LYS A 7 6.46 -12.84 14.99
C LYS A 7 5.03 -12.45 14.71
N ASN A 8 4.35 -11.95 15.74
CA ASN A 8 3.01 -11.37 15.65
C ASN A 8 2.99 -10.37 14.48
N PRO A 9 2.26 -10.63 13.38
CA PRO A 9 2.30 -9.81 12.17
C PRO A 9 1.87 -8.35 12.42
N PHE A 10 1.21 -8.11 13.56
CA PHE A 10 0.78 -6.81 14.04
C PHE A 10 1.93 -5.83 14.40
N ASN A 11 3.19 -6.28 14.53
CA ASN A 11 4.29 -5.40 14.94
C ASN A 11 4.99 -4.63 13.80
N ARG A 12 4.62 -4.83 12.54
CA ARG A 12 5.29 -4.18 11.39
C ARG A 12 4.37 -3.45 10.42
N GLY A 13 3.11 -3.25 10.76
CA GLY A 13 2.16 -2.59 9.86
C GLY A 13 0.91 -2.01 10.51
N VAL A 14 0.83 -1.97 11.84
CA VAL A 14 -0.31 -1.38 12.53
C VAL A 14 0.04 0.07 12.85
N ALA A 15 -0.66 0.99 12.19
CA ALA A 15 -0.77 2.38 12.62
C ALA A 15 -0.93 2.44 14.15
N ARG A 16 0.01 3.10 14.85
CA ARG A 16 -0.11 3.29 16.30
C ARG A 16 -1.42 4.04 16.55
N ARG A 17 -2.37 3.38 17.20
CA ARG A 17 -3.69 3.93 17.57
C ARG A 17 -3.44 5.25 18.33
N GLY A 18 -3.55 6.40 17.64
CA GLY A 18 -3.22 7.70 18.24
C GLY A 18 -3.04 8.87 17.28
N SER A 19 -2.57 8.68 16.05
CA SER A 19 -2.35 9.79 15.07
C SER A 19 -2.76 9.48 13.63
N SER A 20 -3.14 8.23 13.37
CA SER A 20 -3.31 7.64 12.05
C SER A 20 -4.74 7.67 11.57
N VAL A 21 -5.01 8.38 10.48
CA VAL A 21 -6.31 8.30 9.81
C VAL A 21 -6.23 7.18 8.77
N PRO A 22 -6.95 6.06 8.93
CA PRO A 22 -6.99 5.03 7.90
C PRO A 22 -7.61 5.57 6.61
N TRP A 23 -7.24 4.97 5.49
CA TRP A 23 -7.86 5.29 4.19
C TRP A 23 -9.36 5.01 4.22
N THR A 24 -10.16 6.02 3.87
CA THR A 24 -11.62 5.90 3.80
C THR A 24 -12.00 4.82 2.79
N ASP A 25 -12.97 3.97 3.18
CA ASP A 25 -13.48 2.86 2.37
C ASP A 25 -12.42 1.85 1.90
N GLY A 26 -11.22 1.86 2.50
CA GLY A 26 -10.10 1.03 2.08
C GLY A 26 -9.53 1.41 0.71
N ILE A 27 -9.91 2.56 0.15
CA ILE A 27 -9.43 3.00 -1.17
C ILE A 27 -8.15 3.80 -1.00
N VAL A 28 -7.09 3.37 -1.67
CA VAL A 28 -5.79 4.04 -1.68
C VAL A 28 -5.53 4.56 -3.10
N PRO A 29 -5.81 5.84 -3.38
CA PRO A 29 -5.43 6.43 -4.64
C PRO A 29 -3.91 6.54 -4.72
N TYR A 30 -3.32 6.26 -5.89
CA TYR A 30 -1.88 6.38 -6.11
C TYR A 30 -1.54 7.05 -7.45
N GLU A 31 -0.35 7.65 -7.49
CA GLU A 31 0.28 8.09 -8.73
C GLU A 31 1.78 7.77 -8.72
N PHE A 32 2.34 7.53 -9.90
CA PHE A 32 3.78 7.37 -10.08
C PHE A 32 4.38 8.69 -10.56
N VAL A 33 5.39 9.18 -9.85
CA VAL A 33 6.20 10.30 -10.34
C VAL A 33 7.14 9.79 -11.45
N PRO A 34 7.49 10.61 -12.44
CA PRO A 34 8.48 10.23 -13.45
C PRO A 34 9.78 9.69 -12.84
N GLY A 35 10.42 8.76 -13.55
CA GLY A 35 11.70 8.16 -13.13
C GLY A 35 11.65 6.66 -12.92
N TYR A 36 10.49 6.01 -13.07
CA TYR A 36 10.38 4.56 -13.13
C TYR A 36 10.39 4.05 -14.56
N THR A 37 11.03 2.91 -14.78
CA THR A 37 10.87 2.15 -16.04
C THR A 37 9.51 1.45 -16.07
N PRO A 38 8.99 1.08 -17.26
CA PRO A 38 7.73 0.33 -17.36
C PRO A 38 7.75 -0.97 -16.51
N ALA A 39 8.85 -1.71 -16.53
CA ALA A 39 9.01 -2.92 -15.72
C ALA A 39 8.95 -2.66 -14.21
N GLN A 40 9.47 -1.52 -13.74
CA GLN A 40 9.37 -1.14 -12.32
C GLN A 40 7.93 -0.76 -11.94
N VAL A 41 7.23 -0.03 -12.81
CA VAL A 41 5.82 0.30 -12.61
C VAL A 41 4.98 -0.98 -12.53
N GLU A 42 5.17 -1.90 -13.47
CA GLU A 42 4.49 -3.21 -13.46
C GLU A 42 4.79 -4.02 -12.19
N PHE A 43 6.05 -4.03 -11.73
CA PHE A 43 6.42 -4.72 -10.50
C PHE A 43 5.71 -4.13 -9.27
N ILE A 44 5.63 -2.80 -9.17
CA ILE A 44 4.95 -2.14 -8.04
C ILE A 44 3.44 -2.41 -8.09
N ILE A 45 2.82 -2.35 -9.27
CA ILE A 45 1.40 -2.68 -9.45
C ILE A 45 1.13 -4.15 -9.08
N ALA A 46 2.00 -5.08 -9.48
CA ALA A 46 1.87 -6.48 -9.11
C ALA A 46 1.95 -6.69 -7.58
N ALA A 47 2.81 -5.93 -6.89
CA ALA A 47 2.90 -5.94 -5.44
C ALA A 47 1.63 -5.37 -4.77
N MET A 48 1.04 -4.29 -5.32
CA MET A 48 -0.26 -3.76 -4.87
C MET A 48 -1.36 -4.81 -4.98
N HIS A 49 -1.49 -5.48 -6.13
CA HIS A 49 -2.47 -6.56 -6.31
C HIS A 49 -2.20 -7.79 -5.44
N GLN A 50 -0.94 -8.07 -5.11
CA GLN A 50 -0.61 -9.10 -4.14
C GLN A 50 -1.12 -8.71 -2.75
N LEU A 51 -0.94 -7.46 -2.32
CA LEU A 51 -1.46 -6.97 -1.04
C LEU A 51 -2.98 -7.07 -0.97
N GLU A 52 -3.70 -6.60 -1.99
CA GLU A 52 -5.17 -6.68 -2.06
C GLU A 52 -5.68 -8.10 -1.84
N ARG A 53 -4.99 -9.10 -2.42
CA ARG A 53 -5.33 -10.52 -2.27
C ARG A 53 -5.01 -11.06 -0.88
N LEU A 54 -3.84 -10.71 -0.32
CA LEU A 54 -3.37 -11.25 0.96
C LEU A 54 -4.21 -10.81 2.15
N ILE A 55 -4.81 -9.63 2.08
CA ILE A 55 -5.60 -9.06 3.18
C ILE A 55 -7.11 -9.28 3.01
N ALA A 56 -7.53 -9.92 1.92
CA ALA A 56 -8.95 -10.16 1.68
C ALA A 56 -9.51 -11.12 2.74
N ILE A 57 -10.66 -10.77 3.32
CA ILE A 57 -11.37 -11.60 4.31
C ILE A 57 -12.67 -12.05 3.66
N ASN A 58 -12.92 -13.36 3.62
CA ASN A 58 -14.13 -13.93 3.00
C ASN A 58 -14.34 -13.45 1.54
N ASN A 59 -13.26 -13.35 0.76
CA ASN A 59 -13.24 -12.82 -0.61
C ASN A 59 -13.63 -11.34 -0.75
N VAL A 60 -13.72 -10.59 0.35
CA VAL A 60 -13.93 -9.14 0.32
C VAL A 60 -12.58 -8.44 0.41
N GLN A 61 -12.28 -7.60 -0.58
CA GLN A 61 -11.09 -6.75 -0.58
C GLN A 61 -11.27 -5.62 0.44
N CYS A 62 -10.38 -5.56 1.45
CA CYS A 62 -10.40 -4.54 2.49
C CYS A 62 -9.52 -3.32 2.18
N ILE A 63 -8.58 -3.47 1.24
CA ILE A 63 -7.83 -2.37 0.63
C ILE A 63 -7.86 -2.57 -0.87
N MET A 64 -8.03 -1.48 -1.62
CA MET A 64 -7.94 -1.44 -3.08
C MET A 64 -7.08 -0.25 -3.50
N PHE A 65 -6.13 -0.51 -4.38
CA PHE A 65 -5.31 0.52 -5.00
C PHE A 65 -5.95 0.92 -6.32
N ARG A 66 -6.08 2.22 -6.55
CA ARG A 66 -6.53 2.74 -7.84
C ARG A 66 -5.70 3.93 -8.30
N PRO A 67 -5.56 4.15 -9.62
CA PRO A 67 -5.02 5.40 -10.12
C PRO A 67 -5.77 6.59 -9.50
N ARG A 68 -5.00 7.60 -9.11
CA ARG A 68 -5.51 8.87 -8.61
C ARG A 68 -6.36 9.57 -9.67
N ILE A 69 -7.45 10.21 -9.24
CA ILE A 69 -8.24 11.16 -10.03
C ILE A 69 -8.14 12.57 -9.42
N SER A 70 -8.58 13.58 -10.17
CA SER A 70 -8.49 14.99 -9.75
C SER A 70 -9.22 15.32 -8.45
N SER A 71 -10.25 14.56 -8.09
CA SER A 71 -11.03 14.75 -6.86
C SER A 71 -10.42 14.11 -5.62
N ASP A 72 -9.24 13.46 -5.72
CA ASP A 72 -8.59 12.82 -4.57
C ASP A 72 -7.71 13.82 -3.81
N PRO A 73 -8.14 14.31 -2.63
CA PRO A 73 -7.35 15.27 -1.85
C PRO A 73 -6.14 14.62 -1.18
N TYR A 74 -6.20 13.30 -0.91
CA TYR A 74 -5.15 12.51 -0.29
C TYR A 74 -4.89 11.27 -1.13
N TYR A 75 -3.61 10.97 -1.37
CA TYR A 75 -3.18 9.86 -2.22
C TYR A 75 -1.70 9.53 -1.92
N ILE A 76 -1.25 8.36 -2.37
CA ILE A 76 0.17 7.97 -2.30
C ILE A 76 0.88 8.42 -3.57
N MET A 77 1.92 9.22 -3.40
CA MET A 77 2.84 9.54 -4.47
C MET A 77 4.03 8.57 -4.41
N VAL A 78 4.14 7.70 -5.39
CA VAL A 78 5.25 6.75 -5.50
C VAL A 78 6.41 7.49 -6.18
N THR A 79 7.44 7.79 -5.39
CA THR A 79 8.57 8.64 -5.80
C THR A 79 9.87 7.84 -5.91
N ASN A 80 10.63 8.09 -6.99
CA ASN A 80 11.96 7.52 -7.15
C ASN A 80 12.99 8.41 -6.44
N GLY A 81 13.05 8.29 -5.11
CA GLY A 81 13.97 9.03 -4.24
C GLY A 81 15.17 8.21 -3.77
N ASN A 82 15.98 8.80 -2.88
CA ASN A 82 17.11 8.12 -2.25
C ASN A 82 16.63 7.22 -1.11
N GLY A 83 16.76 5.91 -1.28
CA GLY A 83 16.35 4.92 -0.29
C GLY A 83 14.83 4.67 -0.27
N CYS A 84 14.38 3.91 0.73
CA CYS A 84 12.98 3.48 0.85
C CYS A 84 12.38 3.99 2.16
N SER A 85 11.38 4.87 2.07
CA SER A 85 10.64 5.38 3.23
C SER A 85 9.20 5.70 2.84
N SER A 86 8.29 5.67 3.80
CA SER A 86 6.90 6.10 3.62
C SER A 86 6.44 6.83 4.87
N TYR A 87 5.54 7.79 4.70
CA TYR A 87 4.87 8.44 5.81
C TYR A 87 3.86 7.47 6.44
N VAL A 88 3.89 7.39 7.77
CA VAL A 88 2.90 6.68 8.57
C VAL A 88 2.24 7.73 9.44
N SER A 89 1.05 8.22 9.04
CA SER A 89 0.15 8.91 9.97
C SER A 89 -0.26 7.93 11.03
#